data_AF-A0A7M4EZP3-F1
#
_entry.id   AF-A0A7M4EZP3-F1
#
_cell.length_a   1.000
_cell.length_b   1.000
_cell.length_c   1.000
_cell.angle_alpha   90.00
_cell.angle_beta   90.00
_cell.angle_gamma   90.00
#
_symmetry.space_group_name_H-M   'P 1'
#
loop_
_entity.id
_entity.type
_entity.pdbx_description
1 polymer ?
#
loop_
_entity_poly.entity_id
_entity_poly.type
_entity_poly.pdbx_seq_one_letter_code
_entity_poly.pdbx_strand_id
1 'polypeptide(L)' 'MSKSLKKLVEESRDKGQPELDLCDRGVSSMLDVPGLFTVSHITQLVLSHNKLTSWRRIASCQV' A
#
# COMPACT_ATOMS: atom_id res chain seq x y z
N MET A 1 2.51 -7.77 -13.55
CA MET A 1 2.60 -7.90 -12.07
C MET A 1 3.88 -7.23 -11.59
N SER A 2 3.75 -5.98 -11.15
CA SER A 2 4.87 -5.08 -10.85
C SER A 2 5.73 -5.61 -9.70
N LYS A 3 6.90 -6.18 -10.01
CA LYS A 3 7.89 -6.73 -9.06
C LYS A 3 8.26 -5.72 -7.96
N SER A 4 8.12 -4.44 -8.23
CA SER A 4 8.47 -3.34 -7.33
C SER A 4 7.52 -3.22 -6.12
N LEU A 5 6.23 -3.52 -6.28
CA LEU A 5 5.25 -3.39 -5.20
C LEU A 5 5.42 -4.48 -4.14
N LYS A 6 5.62 -5.73 -4.58
CA LYS A 6 5.88 -6.86 -3.67
C LYS A 6 7.13 -6.62 -2.83
N LYS A 7 8.23 -6.18 -3.47
CA LYS A 7 9.49 -5.88 -2.79
C LYS A 7 9.32 -4.78 -1.74
N LEU A 8 8.57 -3.74 -2.06
CA LEU A 8 8.35 -2.63 -1.14
C LEU A 8 7.54 -3.06 0.11
N VAL A 9 6.49 -3.86 -0.10
CA VAL A 9 5.71 -4.44 1.02
C VAL A 9 6.57 -5.36 1.89
N GLU A 10 7.43 -6.17 1.27
CA GLU A 10 8.37 -7.03 2.00
C GLU A 10 9.44 -6.22 2.74
N GLU A 11 10.00 -5.17 2.14
CA GLU A 11 10.97 -4.28 2.81
C GLU A 11 10.35 -3.56 4.01
N SER A 12 9.13 -3.04 3.89
CA SER A 12 8.43 -2.44 5.02
C SER A 12 8.10 -3.45 6.11
N ARG A 13 7.94 -4.73 5.74
CA ARG A 13 7.75 -5.83 6.69
C ARG A 13 9.02 -6.22 7.40
N ASP A 14 10.14 -6.31 6.69
CA ASP A 14 11.46 -6.60 7.24
C ASP A 14 11.95 -5.48 8.17
N LYS A 15 11.79 -4.23 7.74
CA LYS A 15 12.10 -3.04 8.56
C LYS A 15 11.10 -2.80 9.69
N GLY A 16 9.92 -3.44 9.65
CA GLY A 16 8.86 -3.25 10.64
C GLY A 16 8.35 -1.81 10.75
N GLN A 17 8.46 -1.01 9.68
CA GLN A 17 8.08 0.40 9.73
C GLN A 17 6.56 0.57 9.56
N PRO A 18 5.94 1.47 10.33
CA PRO A 18 4.51 1.73 10.23
C PRO A 18 4.13 2.54 8.98
N GLU A 19 5.10 3.05 8.22
CA GLU A 19 4.89 3.85 7.03
C GLU A 19 5.28 3.08 5.76
N LEU A 20 4.40 3.10 4.76
CA LEU A 20 4.62 2.48 3.45
C LEU A 20 4.45 3.52 2.35
N ASP A 21 5.54 3.74 1.61
CA ASP A 21 5.60 4.74 0.55
C ASP A 21 5.36 4.14 -0.84
N LEU A 22 4.15 4.35 -1.36
CA LEU A 22 3.71 3.91 -2.67
C LEU A 22 3.67 5.07 -3.69
N CYS A 23 4.42 6.15 -3.45
CA CYS A 23 4.47 7.29 -4.35
C CYS A 23 4.95 6.89 -5.76
N ASP A 24 4.30 7.45 -6.79
CA ASP A 24 4.64 7.27 -8.22
C ASP A 24 4.65 5.81 -8.71
N ARG A 25 4.05 4.88 -7.95
CA ARG A 25 4.02 3.44 -8.29
C ARG A 25 2.98 3.09 -9.35
N GLY A 26 2.19 4.07 -9.82
CA GLY A 26 1.13 3.88 -10.79
C GLY A 26 -0.02 3.03 -10.25
N VAL A 27 -0.25 3.04 -8.93
CA VAL A 27 -1.31 2.29 -8.27
C VAL A 27 -2.66 2.85 -8.70
N SER A 28 -3.45 2.02 -9.37
CA SER A 28 -4.83 2.32 -9.78
C SER A 28 -5.85 1.89 -8.72
N SER A 29 -5.57 0.78 -8.03
CA SER A 29 -6.41 0.22 -6.97
C SER A 29 -5.55 -0.38 -5.85
N MET A 30 -6.06 -0.43 -4.61
CA MET A 30 -5.36 -1.10 -3.50
C MET A 30 -5.18 -2.62 -3.75
N LEU A 31 -5.95 -3.19 -4.68
CA LEU A 31 -5.79 -4.57 -5.14
C LEU A 31 -4.52 -4.80 -5.97
N ASP A 32 -3.96 -3.74 -6.57
CA ASP A 32 -2.69 -3.80 -7.31
C ASP A 32 -1.49 -3.99 -6.38
N VAL A 33 -1.64 -3.80 -5.07
CA VAL A 33 -0.59 -3.94 -4.06
C VAL A 33 -0.72 -5.28 -3.35
N PRO A 34 -0.13 -6.36 -3.90
CA PRO A 34 -0.17 -7.68 -3.27
C PRO A 34 0.51 -7.66 -1.91
N GLY A 35 -0.17 -8.18 -0.90
CA GLY A 35 0.33 -8.26 0.46
C GLY A 35 0.01 -7.05 1.33
N LEU A 36 -0.55 -5.96 0.79
CA LEU A 36 -0.89 -4.78 1.59
C LEU A 36 -1.84 -5.11 2.75
N PHE A 37 -2.85 -5.95 2.48
CA PHE A 37 -3.83 -6.39 3.48
C PHE A 37 -3.29 -7.42 4.48
N THR A 38 -2.13 -8.03 4.20
CA THR A 38 -1.48 -8.96 5.14
C THR A 38 -0.54 -8.25 6.11
N VAL A 39 -0.26 -6.97 5.87
CA VAL A 39 0.67 -6.20 6.67
C VAL A 39 -0.07 -5.33 7.68
N SER A 40 -0.30 -5.88 8.88
CA SER A 40 -1.05 -5.21 9.96
C SER A 40 -0.26 -4.17 10.75
N HIS A 41 1.06 -4.09 10.58
CA HIS A 41 1.89 -3.12 11.30
C HIS A 41 1.97 -1.76 10.59
N ILE A 42 1.55 -1.67 9.33
CA ILE A 42 1.52 -0.41 8.57
C ILE A 42 0.30 0.39 9.00
N THR A 43 0.52 1.58 9.55
CA THR A 43 -0.52 2.54 9.93
C THR A 43 -0.56 3.77 9.02
N GLN A 44 0.49 4.01 8.25
CA GLN A 44 0.64 5.15 7.34
C GLN A 44 0.94 4.67 5.92
N LEU A 45 0.21 5.24 4.96
CA LEU A 45 0.26 4.84 3.55
C LEU A 45 0.35 6.09 2.68
N VAL A 46 1.48 6.26 2.00
CA VAL A 46 1.71 7.40 1.10
C VAL A 46 1.38 6.97 -0.31
N LEU A 47 0.35 7.59 -0.89
CA LEU A 47 -0.16 7.28 -2.22
C LEU A 47 -0.01 8.45 -3.21
N SER A 48 0.93 9.35 -2.94
CA SER A 48 1.20 10.54 -3.76
C SER A 48 1.44 10.17 -5.23
N HIS A 49 0.94 11.00 -6.15
CA HIS A 49 1.20 10.85 -7.59
C HIS A 49 0.74 9.50 -8.20
N ASN A 50 -0.30 8.88 -7.64
CA ASN A 50 -0.90 7.66 -8.18
C ASN A 50 -2.16 7.93 -9.02
N LYS A 51 -2.51 6.98 -9.90
CA LYS A 51 -3.67 7.06 -10.80
C LYS A 51 -4.94 6.53 -10.13
N LEU A 52 -5.16 6.89 -8.88
CA LEU A 52 -6.29 6.41 -8.08
C LEU A 52 -7.58 7.00 -8.63
N THR A 53 -8.29 6.19 -9.40
CA THR A 53 -9.52 6.58 -10.11
C THR A 53 -10.79 6.22 -9.34
N SER A 54 -10.68 5.41 -8.28
CA SER A 54 -11.82 5.03 -7.44
C SER A 54 -11.44 5.01 -5.96
N TRP A 55 -11.67 6.13 -5.27
CA TRP A 55 -11.55 6.22 -3.81
C TRP A 55 -12.86 5.78 -3.14
N ARG A 56 -13.27 4.52 -3.36
CA ARG A 56 -14.45 3.96 -2.69
C ARG A 56 -14.11 3.66 -1.23
N ARG A 57 -14.41 4.58 -0.31
CA ARG A 57 -14.42 4.42 1.17
C ARG A 57 -13.84 3.09 1.69
N ILE A 58 -12.52 2.97 1.79
CA ILE A 58 -11.85 1.80 2.41
C ILE A 58 -11.40 2.12 3.85
N ALA A 59 -11.92 3.20 4.45
CA ALA A 59 -11.88 3.37 5.90
C ALA A 59 -12.93 2.47 6.56
N SER A 60 -12.71 1.15 6.50
CA SER A 60 -13.22 0.23 7.53
C SER A 60 -12.01 -0.19 8.35
N CYS A 61 -11.46 0.78 9.08
CA CYS A 61 -10.77 0.46 10.32
C CYS A 61 -11.92 0.08 11.27
N GLN A 62 -12.27 -1.20 11.30
CA GLN A 62 -13.27 -1.73 12.21
C GLN A 62 -12.61 -1.78 13.59
N VAL A 63 -12.87 -0.72 14.38
CA VAL A 63 -12.83 -0.77 15.85
C VAL A 63 -13.93 -1.68 16.35
#